data_AF-A0A671RR61-F1
#
_entry.id   AF-A0A671RR61-F1
#
_cell.length_a   1.000
_cell.length_b   1.000
_cell.length_c   1.000
_cell.angle_alpha   90.00
_cell.angle_beta   90.00
_cell.angle_gamma   90.00
#
_symmetry.space_group_name_H-M   'P 1'
#
loop_
_entity.id
_entity.type
_entity.pdbx_description
1 polymer ?
#
loop_
_entity_poly.entity_id
_entity_poly.type
_entity_poly.pdbx_seq_one_letter_code
_entity_poly.pdbx_strand_id
1 'polypeptide(L)'
;MFLKIIFFSSLFSLFLSLSPLYRTFSSPNFPIQYESNSQCVWIITASNLNKVRAKMLQISGRRLRNRSSTFPRDNHLTSLCISKSPYSVIMPHFCRQVIQINFEEFDLELGYDTLTIGDGGEVGDPKTILQVLTGSFVPDLIVSMTHQMWLHLQSDESVGSIGFKINYKEIDKESCGDPGTPLYGMREGDGFSNGDVLRFECQFGFELIGEKTISCQNNNQWSANIPICICEYCQCYCTLQTDSLLWKCFSCPSLVLL
;
A
#
# COMPACT_ATOMS: atom_id res chain seq x y z
N MET A 1 32.46 -3.99 52.80
CA MET A 1 31.18 -3.28 52.81
C MET A 1 30.58 -3.39 51.41
N PHE A 2 29.34 -3.86 51.32
CA PHE A 2 28.70 -4.42 50.13
C PHE A 2 28.43 -3.42 48.99
N LEU A 3 28.42 -3.96 47.77
CA LEU A 3 27.85 -3.42 46.53
C LEU A 3 26.37 -3.00 46.74
N LYS A 4 25.94 -1.85 46.20
CA LYS A 4 24.52 -1.58 45.92
C LYS A 4 24.35 -0.58 44.76
N ILE A 5 23.79 -1.11 43.68
CA ILE A 5 23.20 -0.43 42.52
C ILE A 5 21.92 0.29 42.99
N ILE A 6 21.69 1.55 42.63
CA ILE A 6 20.36 2.12 42.36
C ILE A 6 20.45 3.17 41.24
N PHE A 7 19.64 2.96 40.20
CA PHE A 7 19.41 3.78 39.02
C PHE A 7 18.78 5.14 39.36
N PHE A 8 19.21 6.21 38.69
CA PHE A 8 18.53 7.52 38.68
C PHE A 8 17.80 7.75 37.35
N SER A 9 16.46 7.92 37.48
CA SER A 9 15.52 8.77 36.72
C SER A 9 15.65 8.87 35.18
N SER A 10 14.76 8.28 34.37
CA SER A 10 13.37 8.73 34.08
C SER A 10 13.27 10.17 33.56
N LEU A 11 13.40 10.35 32.23
CA LEU A 11 12.62 11.25 31.36
C LEU A 11 13.29 11.35 29.97
N PHE A 12 13.46 10.20 29.30
CA PHE A 12 13.52 10.18 27.85
C PHE A 12 12.40 9.25 27.43
N SER A 13 11.21 9.83 27.35
CA SER A 13 10.02 9.20 26.80
C SER A 13 10.35 8.88 25.34
N LEU A 14 10.95 7.71 25.08
CA LEU A 14 10.88 7.08 23.77
C LEU A 14 9.40 6.76 23.56
N PHE A 15 8.64 7.74 23.12
CA PHE A 15 7.57 7.50 22.18
C PHE A 15 8.23 7.01 20.90
N LEU A 16 8.66 5.74 20.89
CA LEU A 16 8.62 4.96 19.67
C LEU A 16 7.14 4.86 19.34
N SER A 17 6.66 5.88 18.63
CA SER A 17 5.40 5.84 17.90
C SER A 17 5.35 4.48 17.21
N LEU A 18 4.43 3.62 17.65
CA LEU A 18 4.04 2.39 16.97
C LEU A 18 3.33 2.79 15.67
N SER A 19 4.07 3.40 14.74
CA SER A 19 3.62 3.54 13.36
C SER A 19 3.42 2.13 12.80
N PRO A 20 2.28 1.83 12.17
CA PRO A 20 2.00 0.49 11.66
C PRO A 20 3.16 0.06 10.76
N LEU A 21 3.77 -1.08 11.10
CA LEU A 21 4.83 -1.68 10.28
C LEU A 21 4.22 -2.01 8.92
N TYR A 22 4.50 -1.16 7.93
CA TYR A 22 4.21 -1.45 6.53
C TYR A 22 4.85 -2.79 6.17
N ARG A 23 4.05 -3.67 5.58
CA ARG A 23 4.52 -4.94 5.03
C ARG A 23 4.49 -4.84 3.52
N THR A 24 5.37 -5.57 2.85
CA THR A 24 5.51 -5.50 1.40
C THR A 24 5.34 -6.88 0.79
N PHE A 25 4.74 -6.93 -0.40
CA PHE A 25 4.83 -8.07 -1.31
C PHE A 25 4.91 -7.56 -2.74
N SER A 26 5.36 -8.41 -3.65
CA SER A 26 5.51 -8.09 -5.07
C SER A 26 4.94 -9.19 -5.94
N SER A 27 4.74 -8.86 -7.22
CA SER A 27 4.54 -9.87 -8.26
C SER A 27 5.72 -10.85 -8.29
N PRO A 28 5.51 -12.09 -8.80
CA PRO A 28 6.61 -13.02 -9.03
C PRO A 28 7.70 -12.37 -9.89
N ASN A 29 8.97 -12.66 -9.57
CA ASN A 29 10.18 -12.19 -10.24
C ASN A 29 10.48 -10.68 -10.18
N PHE A 30 9.61 -9.83 -9.59
CA PHE A 30 9.87 -8.39 -9.45
C PHE A 30 11.29 -8.11 -8.89
N PRO A 31 12.06 -7.15 -9.45
CA PRO A 31 11.71 -6.19 -10.50
C PRO A 31 11.96 -6.69 -11.94
N ILE A 32 12.03 -8.00 -12.14
CA ILE A 32 12.09 -8.64 -13.46
C ILE A 32 10.66 -9.02 -13.88
N GLN A 33 10.45 -9.23 -15.18
CA GLN A 33 9.16 -9.62 -15.75
C GLN A 33 8.51 -10.83 -15.07
N TYR A 34 7.19 -10.74 -14.84
CA TYR A 34 6.39 -11.85 -14.33
C TYR A 34 6.18 -12.94 -15.39
N GLU A 35 5.77 -14.13 -14.95
CA GLU A 35 5.52 -15.28 -15.84
C GLU A 35 4.26 -15.05 -16.69
N SER A 36 4.33 -15.37 -17.97
CA SER A 36 3.16 -15.45 -18.85
C SER A 36 2.28 -16.65 -18.50
N ASN A 37 0.98 -16.54 -18.80
CA ASN A 37 -0.07 -17.51 -18.55
C ASN A 37 -0.11 -17.96 -17.07
N SER A 38 0.12 -16.98 -16.19
CA SER A 38 0.13 -17.16 -14.75
C SER A 38 -1.14 -16.60 -14.12
N GLN A 39 -1.64 -17.32 -13.11
CA GLN A 39 -2.73 -16.90 -12.24
C GLN A 39 -2.17 -16.86 -10.82
N CYS A 40 -2.04 -15.67 -10.24
CA CYS A 40 -1.51 -15.50 -8.89
C CYS A 40 -2.54 -14.82 -8.01
N VAL A 41 -2.79 -15.42 -6.84
CA VAL A 41 -3.76 -14.89 -5.87
C VAL A 41 -3.04 -14.54 -4.58
N TRP A 42 -3.27 -13.34 -4.07
CA TRP A 42 -2.88 -12.93 -2.73
C TRP A 42 -4.13 -12.74 -1.90
N ILE A 43 -4.16 -13.32 -0.70
CA ILE A 43 -5.20 -13.05 0.28
C ILE A 43 -4.55 -12.37 1.47
N ILE A 44 -5.02 -11.16 1.77
CA ILE A 44 -4.59 -10.37 2.92
C ILE A 44 -5.71 -10.40 3.95
N THR A 45 -5.38 -10.78 5.17
CA THR A 45 -6.32 -10.79 6.29
C THR A 45 -5.80 -9.93 7.43
N ALA A 46 -6.64 -8.99 7.87
CA ALA A 46 -6.46 -8.26 9.11
C ALA A 46 -6.89 -9.15 10.29
N SER A 47 -6.11 -9.16 11.37
CA SER A 47 -6.43 -9.97 12.55
C SER A 47 -6.31 -9.20 13.85
N ASN A 48 -7.08 -9.61 14.87
CA ASN A 48 -7.24 -8.95 16.18
C ASN A 48 -5.97 -8.68 17.00
N LEU A 49 -4.79 -9.10 16.53
CA LEU A 49 -3.52 -8.96 17.24
C LEU A 49 -2.62 -7.86 16.63
N ASN A 50 -3.18 -6.90 15.87
CA ASN A 50 -2.41 -5.99 15.01
C ASN A 50 -1.47 -6.78 14.07
N LYS A 51 -1.99 -7.88 13.51
CA LYS A 51 -1.21 -8.83 12.73
C LYS A 51 -1.87 -9.06 11.39
N VAL A 52 -1.41 -8.32 10.39
CA VAL A 52 -1.76 -8.60 9.01
C VAL A 52 -1.01 -9.84 8.51
N ARG A 53 -1.71 -10.71 7.78
CA ARG A 53 -1.10 -11.86 7.08
C ARG A 53 -1.46 -11.83 5.61
N ALA A 54 -0.44 -11.85 4.75
CA ALA A 54 -0.61 -12.10 3.32
C ALA A 54 -0.23 -13.56 3.00
N LYS A 55 -1.05 -14.23 2.19
CA LYS A 55 -0.75 -15.56 1.64
C LYS A 55 -0.81 -15.48 0.12
N MET A 56 0.32 -15.78 -0.53
CA MET A 56 0.39 -15.96 -1.98
C MET A 56 0.03 -17.41 -2.34
N LEU A 57 -0.81 -17.56 -3.33
CA LEU A 57 -1.21 -18.81 -3.97
C LEU A 57 -0.91 -18.66 -5.46
N GLN A 58 0.16 -19.30 -5.93
CA GLN A 58 0.45 -19.37 -7.37
C GLN A 58 -0.30 -20.55 -7.97
N ILE A 59 -1.15 -20.28 -8.95
CA ILE A 59 -1.89 -21.25 -9.75
C ILE A 59 -1.36 -21.14 -11.19
N SER A 60 -0.10 -21.49 -11.42
CA SER A 60 0.38 -21.65 -12.80
C SER A 60 -0.23 -22.93 -13.39
N GLY A 61 -0.45 -22.96 -14.71
CA GLY A 61 -1.07 -24.07 -15.47
C GLY A 61 -0.38 -25.45 -15.39
N ARG A 62 0.53 -25.66 -14.43
CA ARG A 62 1.09 -26.96 -14.06
C ARG A 62 1.09 -27.12 -12.53
N ARG A 63 0.12 -27.92 -12.04
CA ARG A 63 0.05 -28.57 -10.71
C ARG A 63 0.46 -27.69 -9.53
N LEU A 64 -0.55 -27.18 -8.81
CA LEU A 64 -0.50 -26.56 -7.48
C LEU A 64 0.76 -26.91 -6.69
N ARG A 65 1.76 -26.02 -6.67
CA ARG A 65 2.81 -26.04 -5.64
C ARG A 65 2.47 -24.97 -4.63
N ASN A 66 2.12 -25.37 -3.41
CA ASN A 66 2.15 -24.50 -2.24
C ASN A 66 3.61 -24.06 -2.02
N ARG A 67 4.08 -23.03 -2.72
CA ARG A 67 5.25 -22.27 -2.28
C ARG A 67 4.77 -21.30 -1.21
N SER A 68 4.77 -21.77 0.04
CA SER A 68 4.90 -20.86 1.16
C SER A 68 6.24 -20.17 1.01
N SER A 69 6.27 -18.85 0.81
CA SER A 69 7.44 -18.07 1.17
C SER A 69 7.70 -18.35 2.66
N THR A 70 8.79 -19.04 2.95
CA THR A 70 9.15 -19.48 4.30
C THR A 70 9.43 -18.25 5.15
N PHE A 71 8.42 -17.80 5.88
CA PHE A 71 8.65 -16.92 7.04
C PHE A 71 9.26 -17.76 8.17
N PRO A 72 10.13 -17.18 9.01
CA PRO A 72 10.73 -17.89 10.14
C PRO A 72 9.64 -18.56 10.98
N ARG A 73 9.74 -19.88 11.10
CA ARG A 73 8.91 -20.68 11.98
C ARG A 73 9.38 -20.45 13.41
N ASP A 74 8.67 -19.61 14.14
CA ASP A 74 8.61 -19.73 15.59
C ASP A 74 7.34 -20.51 15.95
N ASN A 75 7.56 -21.80 16.22
CA ASN A 75 6.64 -22.66 16.93
C ASN A 75 6.57 -22.21 18.39
N HIS A 76 5.40 -21.80 18.89
CA HIS A 76 4.80 -22.40 20.10
C HIS A 76 3.44 -21.77 20.45
N LEU A 77 2.55 -22.64 20.95
CA LEU A 77 1.34 -22.40 21.74
C LEU A 77 0.00 -22.22 20.98
N THR A 78 -0.67 -23.36 20.88
CA THR A 78 -2.09 -23.55 21.20
C THR A 78 -2.60 -22.61 22.29
N SER A 79 -3.70 -21.89 22.07
CA SER A 79 -4.73 -21.75 23.12
C SER A 79 -6.12 -21.48 22.54
N LEU A 80 -7.04 -22.31 23.00
CA LEU A 80 -8.47 -22.22 22.95
C LEU A 80 -8.92 -21.07 23.87
N CYS A 81 -9.82 -20.19 23.42
CA CYS A 81 -10.55 -19.31 24.34
C CYS A 81 -12.05 -19.43 24.11
N ILE A 82 -12.65 -20.45 24.73
CA ILE A 82 -14.03 -20.34 25.21
C ILE A 82 -13.93 -19.66 26.59
N SER A 83 -14.72 -18.62 26.82
CA SER A 83 -15.29 -18.38 28.14
C SER A 83 -16.79 -18.10 27.99
N LYS A 84 -17.60 -19.05 28.45
CA LYS A 84 -18.94 -18.76 28.97
C LYS A 84 -18.77 -18.62 30.48
N SER A 85 -19.11 -17.46 31.03
CA SER A 85 -19.57 -17.30 32.40
C SER A 85 -20.75 -16.31 32.38
N PRO A 86 -21.82 -16.56 33.14
CA PRO A 86 -22.99 -15.70 33.16
C PRO A 86 -22.66 -14.42 33.94
N TYR A 87 -23.45 -13.37 33.75
CA TYR A 87 -23.28 -12.01 34.30
C TYR A 87 -22.40 -11.08 33.42
N SER A 88 -23.12 -10.32 32.59
CA SER A 88 -22.70 -9.14 31.82
C SER A 88 -21.48 -9.31 30.91
N VAL A 89 -21.76 -9.59 29.63
CA VAL A 89 -20.77 -9.63 28.54
C VAL A 89 -20.23 -8.23 28.26
N ILE A 90 -19.06 -7.90 28.80
CA ILE A 90 -18.17 -6.93 28.16
C ILE A 90 -17.45 -7.70 27.05
N MET A 91 -17.86 -7.46 25.80
CA MET A 91 -17.30 -8.08 24.61
C MET A 91 -15.80 -7.73 24.47
N PRO A 92 -14.87 -8.70 24.50
CA PRO A 92 -13.47 -8.42 24.22
C PRO A 92 -13.23 -8.45 22.71
N HIS A 93 -12.80 -7.32 22.15
CA HIS A 93 -12.18 -7.14 20.82
C HIS A 93 -13.03 -7.48 19.58
N PHE A 94 -13.87 -6.53 19.19
CA PHE A 94 -14.34 -6.34 17.80
C PHE A 94 -13.11 -6.18 16.87
N CYS A 95 -12.98 -6.98 15.79
CA CYS A 95 -12.08 -6.67 14.67
C CYS A 95 -12.57 -5.37 14.01
N ARG A 96 -11.96 -4.21 14.32
CA ARG A 96 -12.33 -2.91 13.70
C ARG A 96 -11.30 -2.44 12.67
N GLN A 97 -10.46 -3.33 12.16
CA GLN A 97 -9.42 -2.94 11.23
C GLN A 97 -9.76 -3.37 9.80
N VAL A 98 -9.47 -2.47 8.87
CA VAL A 98 -9.50 -2.71 7.42
C VAL A 98 -8.06 -2.68 6.89
N ILE A 99 -7.89 -3.06 5.63
CA ILE A 99 -6.59 -3.22 5.00
C ILE A 99 -6.40 -2.06 4.02
N GLN A 100 -5.33 -1.32 4.18
CA GLN A 100 -4.87 -0.30 3.25
C GLN A 100 -3.73 -0.89 2.40
N ILE A 101 -3.80 -0.73 1.08
CA ILE A 101 -2.73 -1.05 0.14
C ILE A 101 -2.30 0.18 -0.65
N ASN A 102 -1.00 0.30 -0.91
CA ASN A 102 -0.39 1.32 -1.77
C ASN A 102 0.57 0.66 -2.75
N PHE A 103 0.57 1.11 -4.00
CA PHE A 103 1.55 0.69 -4.99
C PHE A 103 2.81 1.55 -4.87
N GLU A 104 3.95 0.91 -4.69
CA GLU A 104 5.26 1.56 -4.83
C GLU A 104 5.68 1.60 -6.30
N GLU A 105 5.44 0.48 -7.00
CA GLU A 105 5.72 0.29 -8.43
C GLU A 105 4.55 -0.49 -9.05
N PHE A 106 4.18 -0.16 -10.28
CA PHE A 106 3.12 -0.85 -11.02
C PHE A 106 3.34 -0.73 -12.53
N ASP A 107 3.49 -1.87 -13.19
CA ASP A 107 3.59 -1.97 -14.64
C ASP A 107 3.16 -3.38 -15.08
N LEU A 108 2.02 -3.44 -15.77
CA LEU A 108 1.44 -4.63 -16.40
C LEU A 108 1.25 -4.39 -17.90
N GLU A 109 1.14 -5.47 -18.67
CA GLU A 109 0.82 -5.39 -20.09
C GLU A 109 -0.56 -4.76 -20.30
N LEU A 110 -0.59 -3.56 -20.91
CA LEU A 110 -1.79 -2.74 -21.03
C LEU A 110 -2.89 -3.42 -21.86
N GLY A 111 -4.00 -3.75 -21.19
CA GLY A 111 -5.19 -4.33 -21.79
C GLY A 111 -5.18 -5.85 -21.95
N TYR A 112 -4.05 -6.51 -21.65
CA TYR A 112 -3.88 -7.96 -21.78
C TYR A 112 -3.73 -8.63 -20.42
N ASP A 113 -2.88 -8.04 -19.57
CA ASP A 113 -2.66 -8.51 -18.22
C ASP A 113 -3.41 -7.65 -17.20
N THR A 114 -4.00 -8.31 -16.22
CA THR A 114 -4.85 -7.63 -15.23
C THR A 114 -4.49 -8.00 -13.81
N LEU A 115 -4.49 -6.99 -12.93
CA LEU A 115 -4.52 -7.17 -11.48
C LEU A 115 -5.90 -6.76 -10.97
N THR A 116 -6.73 -7.75 -10.65
CA THR A 116 -8.04 -7.53 -10.06
C THR A 116 -7.94 -7.51 -8.54
N ILE A 117 -8.56 -6.52 -7.90
CA ILE A 117 -8.56 -6.35 -6.45
C ILE A 117 -9.99 -6.45 -5.96
N GLY A 118 -10.25 -7.26 -4.93
CA GLY A 118 -11.57 -7.40 -4.33
C GLY A 118 -11.56 -7.43 -2.80
N ASP A 119 -12.72 -7.18 -2.22
CA ASP A 119 -12.93 -7.01 -0.78
C ASP A 119 -13.77 -8.16 -0.18
N GLY A 120 -13.13 -8.96 0.66
CA GLY A 120 -13.71 -10.13 1.27
C GLY A 120 -14.24 -11.15 0.25
N GLY A 121 -15.12 -12.02 0.73
CA GLY A 121 -15.81 -13.01 -0.11
C GLY A 121 -14.87 -14.01 -0.79
N GLU A 122 -15.33 -14.53 -1.93
CA GLU A 122 -14.55 -15.45 -2.76
C GLU A 122 -13.73 -14.69 -3.79
N VAL A 123 -12.54 -15.20 -4.09
CA VAL A 123 -11.64 -14.62 -5.09
C VAL A 123 -12.29 -14.71 -6.47
N GLY A 124 -12.39 -13.58 -7.15
CA GLY A 124 -12.99 -13.47 -8.48
C GLY A 124 -14.51 -13.24 -8.49
N ASP A 125 -15.18 -13.09 -7.34
CA ASP A 125 -16.60 -12.68 -7.31
C ASP A 125 -16.74 -11.25 -7.86
N PRO A 126 -17.46 -11.01 -8.97
CA PRO A 126 -17.59 -9.69 -9.56
C PRO A 126 -18.28 -8.67 -8.63
N LYS A 127 -19.04 -9.12 -7.62
CA LYS A 127 -19.72 -8.23 -6.67
C LYS A 127 -18.78 -7.62 -5.63
N THR A 128 -17.62 -8.23 -5.41
CA THR A 128 -16.63 -7.78 -4.41
C THR A 128 -15.44 -7.08 -5.05
N ILE A 129 -15.39 -6.96 -6.39
CA ILE A 129 -14.33 -6.26 -7.10
C ILE A 129 -14.35 -4.77 -6.74
N LEU A 130 -13.22 -4.29 -6.25
CA LEU A 130 -12.95 -2.87 -6.03
C LEU A 130 -12.38 -2.22 -7.30
N GLN A 131 -11.35 -2.84 -7.90
CA GLN A 131 -10.68 -2.32 -9.09
C GLN A 131 -10.16 -3.45 -9.99
N VAL A 132 -10.04 -3.16 -11.28
CA VAL A 132 -9.33 -3.98 -12.28
C VAL A 132 -8.28 -3.10 -12.92
N LEU A 133 -7.00 -3.46 -12.73
CA LEU A 133 -5.87 -2.62 -13.08
C LEU A 133 -5.06 -3.24 -14.23
N THR A 134 -4.51 -2.39 -15.09
CA THR A 134 -3.65 -2.76 -16.21
C THR A 134 -2.79 -1.56 -16.64
N GLY A 135 -1.73 -1.79 -17.43
CA GLY A 135 -0.80 -0.75 -17.86
C GLY A 135 0.21 -0.33 -16.81
N SER A 136 0.79 0.86 -16.97
CA SER A 136 1.91 1.37 -16.16
C SER A 136 1.56 2.57 -15.29
N PHE A 137 0.28 2.92 -15.19
CA PHE A 137 -0.16 4.00 -14.31
C PHE A 137 -0.27 3.46 -12.88
N VAL A 138 0.52 4.04 -11.96
CA VAL A 138 0.50 3.67 -10.55
C VAL A 138 -0.88 4.00 -9.96
N PRO A 139 -1.65 2.99 -9.51
CA PRO A 139 -2.96 3.20 -8.93
C PRO A 139 -2.86 3.91 -7.58
N ASP A 140 -3.95 4.55 -7.19
CA ASP A 140 -4.06 5.18 -5.89
C ASP A 140 -4.07 4.17 -4.75
N LEU A 141 -4.00 4.73 -3.56
CA LEU A 141 -4.28 4.00 -2.34
C LEU A 141 -5.67 3.36 -2.39
N ILE A 142 -5.75 2.07 -2.08
CA ILE A 142 -7.01 1.33 -2.01
C ILE A 142 -7.19 0.81 -0.59
N VAL A 143 -8.38 1.00 -0.04
CA VAL A 143 -8.74 0.46 1.28
C VAL A 143 -9.90 -0.54 1.18
N SER A 144 -9.81 -1.64 1.91
CA SER A 144 -10.89 -2.63 1.99
C SER A 144 -12.06 -2.11 2.85
N MET A 145 -13.29 -2.61 2.62
CA MET A 145 -14.42 -2.37 3.54
C MET A 145 -14.53 -3.48 4.60
N THR A 146 -13.91 -4.63 4.35
CA THR A 146 -13.86 -5.76 5.29
C THR A 146 -12.45 -6.00 5.85
N HIS A 147 -12.35 -6.97 6.75
CA HIS A 147 -11.07 -7.40 7.35
C HIS A 147 -10.25 -8.31 6.41
N GLN A 148 -10.69 -8.53 5.18
CA GLN A 148 -10.01 -9.38 4.21
C GLN A 148 -10.07 -8.73 2.83
N MET A 149 -8.98 -8.78 2.07
CA MET A 149 -8.99 -8.41 0.66
C MET A 149 -8.16 -9.40 -0.14
N TRP A 150 -8.45 -9.50 -1.42
CA TRP A 150 -7.72 -10.37 -2.33
C TRP A 150 -7.25 -9.61 -3.57
N LEU A 151 -6.11 -10.06 -4.11
CA LEU A 151 -5.57 -9.58 -5.37
C LEU A 151 -5.38 -10.78 -6.29
N HIS A 152 -5.76 -10.63 -7.55
CA HIS A 152 -5.69 -11.67 -8.56
C HIS A 152 -4.97 -11.13 -9.80
N LEU A 153 -3.72 -11.55 -9.99
CA LEU A 153 -2.96 -11.29 -11.21
C LEU A 153 -3.30 -12.40 -12.20
N GLN A 154 -3.78 -12.00 -13.37
CA GLN A 154 -4.05 -12.85 -14.51
C GLN A 154 -3.27 -12.32 -15.70
N SER A 155 -2.32 -13.14 -16.17
CA SER A 155 -1.53 -12.85 -17.37
C SER A 155 -1.91 -13.75 -18.54
N ASP A 156 -1.68 -13.26 -19.75
CA ASP A 156 -1.95 -13.98 -20.99
C ASP A 156 -0.70 -14.73 -21.52
N GLU A 157 -0.70 -15.20 -22.77
CA GLU A 157 0.40 -16.00 -23.31
C GLU A 157 1.63 -15.17 -23.78
N SER A 158 1.58 -13.82 -23.73
CA SER A 158 2.68 -12.93 -24.16
C SER A 158 3.62 -12.48 -23.04
N VAL A 159 4.58 -11.61 -23.37
CA VAL A 159 5.65 -11.18 -22.46
C VAL A 159 5.13 -10.11 -21.52
N GLY A 160 5.13 -10.41 -20.22
CA GLY A 160 4.72 -9.44 -19.20
C GLY A 160 5.71 -8.29 -18.95
N SER A 161 5.22 -7.25 -18.28
CA SER A 161 6.00 -6.11 -17.77
C SER A 161 6.74 -6.45 -16.45
N ILE A 162 7.42 -5.47 -15.84
CA ILE A 162 8.17 -5.65 -14.56
C ILE A 162 7.28 -6.02 -13.36
N GLY A 163 5.97 -5.84 -13.46
CA GLY A 163 5.00 -6.21 -12.44
C GLY A 163 4.77 -5.12 -11.40
N PHE A 164 4.60 -5.50 -10.14
CA PHE A 164 4.22 -4.54 -9.09
C PHE A 164 4.86 -4.84 -7.75
N LYS A 165 4.97 -3.79 -6.93
CA LYS A 165 5.38 -3.86 -5.53
C LYS A 165 4.38 -3.08 -4.68
N ILE A 166 3.77 -3.77 -3.72
CA ILE A 166 2.68 -3.24 -2.89
C ILE A 166 3.12 -3.20 -1.43
N ASN A 167 2.83 -2.06 -0.79
CA ASN A 167 2.94 -1.87 0.64
C ASN A 167 1.53 -1.93 1.26
N TYR A 168 1.37 -2.67 2.36
CA TYR A 168 0.08 -2.87 3.01
C TYR A 168 0.16 -2.76 4.53
N LYS A 169 -0.95 -2.33 5.15
CA LYS A 169 -1.09 -2.21 6.60
C LYS A 169 -2.56 -2.34 7.04
N GLU A 170 -2.75 -2.61 8.33
CA GLU A 170 -4.04 -2.46 9.01
C GLU A 170 -4.27 -0.98 9.35
N ILE A 171 -5.47 -0.49 9.12
CA ILE A 171 -5.96 0.82 9.59
C ILE A 171 -7.33 0.66 10.23
N ASP A 172 -7.82 1.71 10.89
CA ASP A 172 -9.15 1.72 11.49
C ASP A 172 -10.25 1.68 10.42
N LYS A 173 -11.35 0.99 10.72
CA LYS A 173 -12.54 0.94 9.87
C LYS A 173 -13.12 2.35 9.70
N GLU A 174 -13.81 2.59 8.58
CA GLU A 174 -14.40 3.88 8.22
C GLU A 174 -13.32 4.95 8.00
N SER A 175 -12.14 4.53 7.56
CA SER A 175 -11.05 5.39 7.13
C SER A 175 -10.65 5.07 5.71
N CYS A 176 -10.33 6.11 4.93
CA CYS A 176 -9.73 6.00 3.60
C CYS A 176 -8.20 5.85 3.64
N GLY A 177 -7.60 5.85 4.83
CA GLY A 177 -6.15 5.83 5.00
C GLY A 177 -5.48 7.14 4.60
N ASP A 178 -4.24 7.33 5.04
CA ASP A 178 -3.45 8.51 4.67
C ASP A 178 -3.02 8.38 3.19
N PRO A 179 -3.50 9.25 2.28
CA PRO A 179 -3.12 9.21 0.86
C PRO A 179 -1.73 9.82 0.61
N GLY A 180 -1.10 10.41 1.63
CA GLY A 180 0.19 11.08 1.52
C GLY A 180 0.07 12.56 1.13
N THR A 181 1.22 13.16 0.82
CA THR A 181 1.34 14.55 0.38
C THR A 181 2.07 14.58 -0.96
N PRO A 182 1.60 15.37 -1.94
CA PRO A 182 2.28 15.49 -3.23
C PRO A 182 3.72 15.99 -3.07
N LEU A 183 4.64 15.43 -3.85
CA LEU A 183 6.00 15.93 -3.94
C LEU A 183 5.97 17.38 -4.45
N TYR A 184 6.71 18.28 -3.79
CA TYR A 184 6.67 19.73 -4.07
C TYR A 184 5.30 20.39 -3.84
N GLY A 185 4.42 19.77 -3.05
CA GLY A 185 3.19 20.37 -2.58
C GLY A 185 3.01 20.27 -1.08
N MET A 186 1.85 20.71 -0.62
CA MET A 186 1.42 20.68 0.77
C MET A 186 -0.05 20.26 0.85
N ARG A 187 -0.40 19.68 1.99
CA ARG A 187 -1.76 19.22 2.31
C ARG A 187 -2.28 19.95 3.53
N GLU A 188 -3.50 20.45 3.43
CA GLU A 188 -4.31 20.94 4.54
C GLU A 188 -5.31 19.84 4.96
N GLY A 189 -5.38 19.59 6.27
CA GLY A 189 -6.17 18.51 6.85
C GLY A 189 -5.34 17.27 7.23
N ASP A 190 -5.74 16.63 8.31
CA ASP A 190 -5.12 15.44 8.90
C ASP A 190 -6.14 14.32 9.24
N GLY A 191 -7.42 14.56 8.98
CA GLY A 191 -8.49 13.58 9.09
C GLY A 191 -8.50 12.62 7.90
N PHE A 192 -8.69 11.32 8.19
CA PHE A 192 -8.76 10.25 7.18
C PHE A 192 -10.04 9.41 7.32
N SER A 193 -10.99 9.83 8.14
CA SER A 193 -12.27 9.15 8.37
C SER A 193 -13.30 9.53 7.32
N ASN A 194 -14.32 8.69 7.15
CA ASN A 194 -15.42 8.96 6.21
C ASN A 194 -16.05 10.34 6.48
N GLY A 195 -16.11 11.17 5.44
CA GLY A 195 -16.57 12.55 5.50
C GLY A 195 -15.46 13.60 5.66
N ASP A 196 -14.24 13.19 6.01
CA ASP A 196 -13.10 14.12 6.08
C ASP A 196 -12.70 14.60 4.69
N VAL A 197 -12.14 15.81 4.65
CA VAL A 197 -11.75 16.50 3.42
C VAL A 197 -10.32 16.97 3.53
N LEU A 198 -9.54 16.71 2.48
CA LEU A 198 -8.16 17.15 2.33
C LEU A 198 -8.07 18.14 1.18
N ARG A 199 -7.26 19.19 1.36
CA ARG A 199 -7.01 20.19 0.33
C ARG A 199 -5.52 20.24 0.02
N PHE A 200 -5.17 20.36 -1.25
CA PHE A 200 -3.79 20.36 -1.70
C PHE A 200 -3.44 21.67 -2.39
N GLU A 201 -2.20 22.10 -2.19
CA GLU A 201 -1.61 23.26 -2.87
C GLU A 201 -0.17 22.93 -3.25
N CYS A 202 0.27 23.40 -4.42
CA CYS A 202 1.65 23.26 -4.84
C CYS A 202 2.52 24.40 -4.29
N GLN A 203 3.80 24.11 -4.09
CA GLN A 203 4.77 25.15 -3.73
C GLN A 203 4.90 26.17 -4.88
N PHE A 204 5.40 27.37 -4.57
CA PHE A 204 5.61 28.41 -5.57
C PHE A 204 6.47 27.91 -6.75
N GLY A 205 6.04 28.18 -7.99
CA GLY A 205 6.70 27.74 -9.22
C GLY A 205 6.26 26.35 -9.73
N PHE A 206 5.35 25.70 -9.02
CA PHE A 206 4.72 24.44 -9.45
C PHE A 206 3.23 24.62 -9.72
N GLU A 207 2.75 23.95 -10.75
CA GLU A 207 1.35 23.88 -11.14
C GLU A 207 0.72 22.59 -10.63
N LEU A 208 -0.52 22.69 -10.12
CA LEU A 208 -1.29 21.56 -9.60
C LEU A 208 -2.06 20.89 -10.73
N ILE A 209 -1.78 19.61 -10.96
CA ILE A 209 -2.51 18.76 -11.92
C ILE A 209 -3.35 17.74 -11.14
N GLY A 210 -4.66 17.78 -11.34
CA GLY A 210 -5.64 16.92 -10.67
C GLY A 210 -6.59 17.72 -9.77
N GLU A 211 -7.22 17.04 -8.82
CA GLU A 211 -8.21 17.65 -7.94
C GLU A 211 -7.53 18.41 -6.79
N LYS A 212 -7.93 19.68 -6.61
CA LYS A 212 -7.45 20.51 -5.50
C LYS A 212 -7.96 20.02 -4.15
N THR A 213 -9.08 19.31 -4.12
CA THR A 213 -9.76 18.89 -2.89
C THR A 213 -10.32 17.49 -3.07
N ILE A 214 -10.05 16.62 -2.10
CA ILE A 214 -10.55 15.24 -2.07
C ILE A 214 -11.30 14.98 -0.77
N SER A 215 -12.32 14.14 -0.81
CA SER A 215 -13.14 13.76 0.34
C SER A 215 -13.14 12.25 0.55
N CYS A 216 -13.08 11.79 1.79
CA CYS A 216 -13.16 10.38 2.13
C CYS A 216 -14.62 9.90 2.05
N GLN A 217 -14.90 8.96 1.18
CA GLN A 217 -16.25 8.47 0.87
C GLN A 217 -16.63 7.26 1.72
N ASN A 218 -17.93 6.97 1.82
CA ASN A 218 -18.46 5.86 2.63
C ASN A 218 -18.01 4.44 2.20
N ASN A 219 -17.34 4.32 1.06
CA ASN A 219 -16.73 3.09 0.55
C ASN A 219 -15.24 2.97 0.93
N ASN A 220 -14.77 3.75 1.90
CA ASN A 220 -13.37 3.88 2.32
C ASN A 220 -12.42 4.30 1.17
N GLN A 221 -12.92 4.93 0.11
CA GLN A 221 -12.07 5.49 -0.95
C GLN A 221 -12.06 7.02 -0.90
N TRP A 222 -10.91 7.59 -1.27
CA TRP A 222 -10.85 9.02 -1.58
C TRP A 222 -11.60 9.31 -2.88
N SER A 223 -12.24 10.47 -2.96
CA SER A 223 -13.02 10.87 -4.14
C SER A 223 -12.20 11.07 -5.41
N ALA A 224 -10.89 11.31 -5.26
CA ALA A 224 -9.93 11.44 -6.33
C ALA A 224 -8.51 11.17 -5.81
N ASN A 225 -7.59 11.04 -6.76
CA ASN A 225 -6.17 10.82 -6.56
C ASN A 225 -5.53 12.03 -5.88
N ILE A 226 -4.39 11.81 -5.21
CA ILE A 226 -3.56 12.96 -4.83
C ILE A 226 -3.10 13.69 -6.10
N PRO A 227 -3.17 15.03 -6.15
CA PRO A 227 -2.73 15.76 -7.33
C PRO A 227 -1.20 15.67 -7.48
N ILE A 228 -0.71 15.98 -8.67
CA ILE A 228 0.72 16.03 -8.96
C ILE A 228 1.12 17.50 -9.11
N CYS A 229 2.21 17.90 -8.46
CA CYS A 229 2.80 19.22 -8.64
C CYS A 229 3.92 19.14 -9.68
N ILE A 230 3.69 19.73 -10.86
CA ILE A 230 4.69 19.80 -11.94
C ILE A 230 5.29 21.19 -12.01
N CYS A 231 6.58 21.28 -12.29
CA CYS A 231 7.28 22.56 -12.37
C CYS A 231 6.93 23.26 -13.69
N GLU A 232 6.34 24.46 -13.62
CA GLU A 232 5.87 25.23 -14.78
C GLU A 232 7.03 25.71 -15.67
N TYR A 233 8.20 25.95 -15.08
CA TYR A 233 9.38 26.52 -15.77
C TYR A 233 10.57 25.57 -15.88
N CYS A 234 10.40 24.28 -15.56
CA CYS A 234 11.46 23.29 -15.70
C CYS A 234 11.59 22.86 -17.17
N GLN A 235 12.26 23.68 -17.99
CA GLN A 235 12.76 23.24 -19.28
C GLN A 235 13.87 22.20 -19.05
N CYS A 236 13.53 20.92 -19.17
CA CYS A 236 14.52 19.87 -19.37
C CYS A 236 15.18 20.10 -20.74
N TYR A 237 16.40 20.64 -20.78
CA TYR A 237 17.20 20.63 -22.00
C TYR A 237 18.29 19.57 -21.88
N CYS A 238 18.26 18.61 -22.81
CA CYS A 238 19.30 17.61 -22.93
C CYS A 238 20.38 18.15 -23.88
N THR A 239 21.59 18.38 -23.39
CA THR A 239 22.73 18.75 -24.24
C THR A 239 23.45 17.49 -24.72
N LEU A 240 23.69 17.38 -26.04
CA LEU A 240 24.61 16.38 -26.59
C LEU A 240 26.03 16.69 -26.11
N GLN A 241 26.58 15.84 -25.23
CA GLN A 241 27.97 15.93 -24.82
C GLN A 241 28.79 15.08 -25.80
N THR A 242 29.66 15.72 -26.59
CA THR A 242 30.36 15.10 -27.73
C THR A 242 31.31 13.96 -27.37
N ASP A 243 31.52 13.68 -26.07
CA ASP A 243 32.51 12.71 -25.58
C ASP A 243 31.92 11.43 -24.96
N SER A 244 30.59 11.31 -24.92
CA SER A 244 29.92 10.07 -24.50
C SER A 244 28.56 10.00 -25.16
N LEU A 245 28.27 8.95 -25.92
CA LEU A 245 26.99 8.67 -26.59
C LEU A 245 25.82 8.40 -25.59
N LEU A 246 25.71 9.21 -24.53
CA LEU A 246 24.74 9.13 -23.45
C LEU A 246 24.10 10.51 -23.27
N TRP A 247 22.77 10.56 -23.28
CA TRP A 247 22.00 11.76 -22.96
C TRP A 247 22.12 12.02 -21.45
N LYS A 248 22.71 13.15 -21.05
CA LYS A 248 22.59 13.65 -19.68
C LYS A 248 21.41 14.62 -19.61
N CYS A 249 20.37 14.21 -18.89
CA CYS A 249 19.28 15.08 -18.50
C CYS A 249 19.69 15.85 -17.24
N PHE A 250 19.73 17.18 -17.30
CA PHE A 250 19.87 18.01 -16.11
C PHE A 250 18.48 18.23 -15.52
N SER A 251 18.26 17.80 -14.29
CA SER A 251 17.13 18.27 -13.48
C SER A 251 17.35 19.74 -13.12
N CYS A 252 16.26 20.49 -13.06
CA CYS A 252 16.20 21.94 -12.84
C CYS A 252 17.21 22.41 -11.78
N PRO A 253 17.96 23.52 -12.00
CA PRO A 253 18.83 24.04 -10.97
C PRO A 253 17.99 24.36 -9.75
N SER A 254 18.35 23.77 -8.60
CA SER A 254 17.90 24.24 -7.30
C SER A 254 17.99 25.76 -7.29
N LEU A 255 16.86 26.44 -7.04
CA LEU A 255 16.83 27.88 -6.79
C LEU A 255 17.91 28.21 -5.75
N VAL A 256 19.05 28.72 -6.20
CA VAL A 256 19.96 29.46 -5.34
C VAL A 256 19.30 30.80 -5.14
N LEU A 257 18.46 30.89 -4.11
CA LEU A 257 18.12 32.16 -3.49
C LEU A 257 19.33 32.56 -2.63
N LEU A 258 20.21 33.38 -3.21
CA LEU A 258 20.93 34.52 -2.63
C LEU A 258 22.01 35.02 -3.61
#